data_AF-A0A4Y2SD07-F1
#
_entry.id   AF-A0A4Y2SD07-F1
#
_cell.length_a   1.000
_cell.length_b   1.000
_cell.length_c   1.000
_cell.angle_alpha   90.00
_cell.angle_beta   90.00
_cell.angle_gamma   90.00
#
_symmetry.space_group_name_H-M   'P 1'
#
loop_
_entity.id
_entity.type
_entity.pdbx_description
1 polymer ?
#
loop_
_entity_poly.entity_id
_entity_poly.type
_entity_poly.pdbx_seq_one_letter_code
_entity_poly.pdbx_strand_id
1 'polypeptide(L)'
;MTNVKPYGLCKPKHSNFTHLTIRMNKIREIHQAVSQGRLRDVQHLIDRKKLAFCRDHNGASPLHKAVIFGHQDIIEYLVKRYGGVIHIRDH
;
A
#
# COMPACT_ATOMS: atom_id res chain seq x y z
N MET A 1 10.30 -10.11 19.79
CA MET A 1 9.66 -11.22 19.04
C MET A 1 8.49 -10.66 18.25
N THR A 2 8.74 -9.94 17.16
CA THR A 2 7.63 -9.42 16.32
C THR A 2 7.10 -10.58 15.49
N ASN A 3 5.92 -11.05 15.90
CA ASN A 3 5.15 -12.11 15.26
C ASN A 3 4.70 -11.65 13.86
N VAL A 4 5.58 -11.80 12.87
CA VAL A 4 5.27 -11.50 11.46
C VAL A 4 4.46 -12.68 10.93
N LYS A 5 3.15 -12.62 11.14
CA LYS A 5 2.20 -13.63 10.67
C LYS A 5 2.29 -13.79 9.14
N PRO A 6 2.34 -15.03 8.60
CA PRO A 6 2.56 -15.30 7.19
C PRO A 6 1.22 -15.20 6.44
N TYR A 7 0.88 -14.04 5.90
CA TYR A 7 -0.41 -13.86 5.23
C TYR A 7 -0.32 -14.05 3.71
N GLY A 8 -0.67 -15.29 3.32
CA GLY A 8 -1.58 -15.71 2.24
C GLY A 8 -1.67 -14.91 0.93
N LEU A 9 -1.34 -15.61 -0.17
CA LEU A 9 -1.45 -15.16 -1.57
C LEU A 9 -2.87 -14.70 -1.97
N CYS A 10 -2.98 -13.49 -2.53
CA CYS A 10 -4.14 -13.07 -3.32
C CYS A 10 -4.00 -13.56 -4.76
N LYS A 11 -4.92 -14.40 -5.23
CA LYS A 11 -4.98 -14.84 -6.63
C LYS A 11 -5.69 -13.77 -7.48
N PRO A 12 -5.05 -13.21 -8.52
CA PRO A 12 -5.74 -12.33 -9.47
C PRO A 12 -6.80 -13.10 -10.26
N LYS A 13 -8.05 -12.62 -10.25
CA LYS A 13 -9.06 -13.02 -11.24
C LYS A 13 -8.91 -12.10 -12.47
N HIS A 14 -8.74 -12.73 -13.64
CA HIS A 14 -8.64 -12.18 -15.01
C HIS A 14 -7.26 -11.80 -15.56
N SER A 15 -6.67 -12.80 -16.23
CA SER A 15 -6.04 -12.81 -17.55
C SER A 15 -5.59 -11.46 -18.15
N ASN A 16 -4.36 -11.03 -17.85
CA ASN A 16 -3.44 -10.30 -18.74
C ASN A 16 -2.02 -10.39 -18.15
N PHE A 17 -1.30 -11.41 -18.60
CA PHE A 17 -0.34 -12.22 -17.83
C PHE A 17 1.02 -11.57 -17.49
N THR A 18 1.39 -10.41 -18.04
CA THR A 18 2.74 -9.84 -17.83
C THR A 18 2.75 -8.45 -17.18
N HIS A 19 1.78 -7.59 -17.52
CA HIS A 19 1.76 -6.21 -17.03
C HIS A 19 1.11 -6.04 -15.65
N LEU A 20 0.20 -6.96 -15.26
CA LEU A 20 -0.44 -6.95 -13.95
C LEU A 20 0.51 -7.36 -12.82
N THR A 21 1.45 -8.28 -13.10
CA THR A 21 2.41 -8.78 -12.12
C THR A 21 3.35 -7.69 -11.62
N ILE A 22 3.83 -6.82 -12.52
CA ILE A 22 4.68 -5.68 -12.18
C ILE A 22 3.94 -4.71 -11.26
N ARG A 23 2.66 -4.43 -11.58
CA ARG A 23 1.81 -3.55 -10.76
C ARG A 23 1.55 -4.15 -9.38
N MET A 24 1.28 -5.45 -9.29
CA MET A 24 1.04 -6.15 -8.02
C MET A 24 2.28 -6.18 -7.13
N ASN A 25 3.46 -6.40 -7.70
CA ASN A 25 4.72 -6.31 -6.97
C ASN A 25 4.94 -4.90 -6.41
N LYS A 26 4.73 -3.87 -7.22
CA LYS A 26 4.86 -2.47 -6.77
C LYS A 26 3.91 -2.14 -5.61
N ILE A 27 2.68 -2.65 -5.64
CA ILE A 27 1.71 -2.47 -4.54
C ILE A 27 2.23 -3.12 -3.26
N ARG A 28 2.71 -4.38 -3.34
CA ARG A 28 3.34 -5.05 -2.19
C ARG A 28 4.54 -4.27 -1.64
N GLU A 29 5.40 -3.77 -2.51
CA GLU A 29 6.57 -2.96 -2.10
C GLU A 29 6.14 -1.68 -1.37
N ILE A 30 5.10 -0.99 -1.86
CA ILE A 30 4.54 0.19 -1.17
C ILE A 30 4.04 -0.19 0.22
N HIS A 31 3.24 -1.25 0.34
CA HIS A 31 2.73 -1.68 1.64
C HIS A 31 3.84 -2.11 2.60
N GLN A 32 4.91 -2.73 2.09
CA GLN A 32 6.08 -3.10 2.88
C GLN A 32 6.85 -1.86 3.35
N ALA A 33 7.13 -0.90 2.45
CA ALA A 33 7.78 0.36 2.80
C ALA A 33 6.98 1.14 3.84
N VAL A 34 5.65 1.18 3.71
CA VAL A 34 4.76 1.77 4.71
C VAL A 34 4.84 1.02 6.03
N SER A 35 4.77 -0.31 6.03
CA SER A 35 4.82 -1.09 7.28
C SER A 35 6.14 -0.88 8.03
N GLN A 36 7.23 -0.66 7.28
CA GLN A 36 8.56 -0.39 7.82
C GLN A 36 8.79 1.09 8.18
N GLY A 37 7.85 2.00 7.90
CA GLY A 37 8.02 3.43 8.17
C GLY A 37 9.00 4.15 7.25
N ARG A 38 9.34 3.58 6.08
CA ARG A 38 10.34 4.15 5.17
C ARG A 38 9.71 5.20 4.26
N LEU A 39 9.58 6.43 4.77
CA LEU A 39 8.97 7.55 4.03
C LEU A 39 9.61 7.78 2.65
N ARG A 40 10.94 7.78 2.55
CA ARG A 40 11.67 8.03 1.30
C ARG A 40 11.32 7.02 0.20
N ASP A 41 11.19 5.76 0.57
CA ASP A 41 10.78 4.69 -0.35
C ASP A 41 9.33 4.86 -0.78
N VAL A 42 8.44 5.21 0.17
CA VAL A 42 7.03 5.48 -0.16
C VAL A 42 6.92 6.62 -1.16
N GLN A 43 7.72 7.67 -1.00
CA GLN A 43 7.77 8.80 -1.94
C GLN A 43 8.27 8.39 -3.34
N HIS A 44 9.26 7.49 -3.42
CA HIS A 44 9.78 6.99 -4.71
C HIS A 44 8.86 5.97 -5.37
N LEU A 45 8.18 5.14 -4.58
CA LEU A 45 7.31 4.08 -5.09
C LEU A 45 5.95 4.62 -5.54
N ILE A 46 5.40 5.63 -4.86
CA ILE A 46 4.13 6.29 -5.22
C ILE A 46 4.38 7.41 -6.24
N ASP A 47 4.72 6.98 -7.45
CA ASP A 47 4.88 7.87 -8.62
C ASP A 47 3.53 8.33 -9.18
N ARG A 48 2.52 7.46 -9.16
CA ARG A 48 1.19 7.72 -9.72
C ARG A 48 0.13 7.78 -8.65
N LYS A 49 -0.82 8.72 -8.80
CA LYS A 49 -2.01 8.81 -7.95
C LYS A 49 -2.72 7.47 -7.79
N LYS A 50 -2.89 6.69 -8.88
CA LYS A 50 -3.51 5.35 -8.83
C LYS A 50 -2.84 4.37 -7.84
N LEU A 51 -1.57 4.55 -7.49
CA LEU A 51 -0.84 3.70 -6.53
C LEU A 51 -1.14 4.07 -5.07
N ALA A 52 -1.44 5.34 -4.79
CA ALA A 52 -1.84 5.79 -3.45
C ALA A 52 -3.19 5.22 -3.01
N PHE A 53 -4.07 4.89 -3.97
CA PHE A 53 -5.38 4.28 -3.74
C PHE A 53 -5.36 2.75 -3.88
N CYS A 54 -4.17 2.14 -4.05
CA CYS A 54 -4.09 0.70 -4.16
C CYS A 54 -4.47 0.03 -2.84
N ARG A 55 -5.07 -1.15 -2.98
CA ARG A 55 -5.46 -2.00 -1.87
C ARG A 55 -4.57 -3.23 -1.87
N ASP A 56 -4.16 -3.63 -0.68
CA ASP A 56 -3.45 -4.88 -0.44
C ASP A 56 -4.41 -6.06 -0.61
N HIS A 57 -3.86 -7.27 -0.50
CA HIS A 57 -4.64 -8.51 -0.45
C HIS A 57 -5.71 -8.53 0.65
N ASN A 58 -5.55 -7.72 1.70
CA ASN A 58 -6.53 -7.55 2.78
C ASN A 58 -7.60 -6.50 2.49
N GLY A 59 -7.61 -5.85 1.32
CA GLY A 59 -8.46 -4.68 1.09
C GLY A 59 -7.92 -3.37 1.69
N ALA A 60 -6.85 -3.46 2.49
CA ALA A 60 -6.20 -2.34 3.16
C ALA A 60 -5.47 -1.41 2.21
N SER A 61 -5.74 -0.10 2.34
CA SER A 61 -4.99 0.95 1.68
C SER A 61 -3.61 1.14 2.33
N PRO A 62 -2.62 1.74 1.65
CA PRO A 62 -1.36 2.12 2.28
C PRO A 62 -1.60 3.06 3.46
N LEU A 63 -2.63 3.90 3.42
CA LEU A 63 -3.01 4.75 4.55
C LEU A 63 -3.46 3.91 5.76
N HIS A 64 -4.30 2.88 5.58
CA HIS A 64 -4.73 2.01 6.68
C HIS A 64 -3.53 1.38 7.40
N LYS A 65 -2.54 0.87 6.65
CA LYS A 65 -1.32 0.33 7.27
C LYS A 65 -0.54 1.42 7.99
N ALA A 66 -0.35 2.59 7.39
CA ALA A 66 0.37 3.69 8.03
C ALA A 66 -0.25 4.08 9.38
N VAL A 67 -1.59 4.10 9.46
CA VAL A 67 -2.34 4.35 10.70
C VAL A 67 -2.15 3.22 11.72
N ILE A 68 -2.28 1.95 11.29
CA ILE A 68 -2.11 0.78 12.18
C ILE A 68 -0.71 0.75 12.80
N PHE A 69 0.32 1.07 12.02
CA PHE A 69 1.70 1.08 12.49
C PHE A 69 2.12 2.40 13.15
N GLY A 70 1.28 3.45 13.11
CA GLY A 70 1.55 4.74 13.74
C GLY A 70 2.55 5.63 13.00
N HIS A 71 2.77 5.41 11.70
CA HIS A 71 3.74 6.17 10.90
C HIS A 71 3.17 7.52 10.45
N GLN A 72 3.14 8.50 11.36
CA GLN A 72 2.55 9.83 11.12
C GLN A 72 3.15 10.55 9.92
N ASP A 73 4.46 10.48 9.69
CA ASP A 73 5.11 11.15 8.55
C ASP A 73 4.55 10.67 7.20
N ILE A 74 4.25 9.38 7.11
CA ILE A 74 3.68 8.75 5.91
C ILE A 74 2.21 9.15 5.75
N ILE A 75 1.46 9.22 6.85
CA ILE A 75 0.07 9.67 6.86
C ILE A 75 -0.01 11.11 6.37
N GLU A 76 0.81 12.01 6.92
CA GLU A 76 0.82 13.42 6.52
C GLU A 76 1.17 13.54 5.02
N TYR A 77 2.19 12.81 4.56
CA TYR A 77 2.56 12.80 3.15
C TYR A 77 1.42 12.33 2.25
N LEU A 78 0.76 11.21 2.59
CA LEU A 78 -0.34 10.65 1.81
C LEU A 78 -1.57 11.56 1.80
N VAL A 79 -1.95 12.13 2.94
CA VAL A 79 -3.11 13.03 3.06
C VAL A 79 -2.85 14.35 2.34
N LYS A 80 -1.66 14.94 2.52
CA LYS A 80 -1.28 16.21 1.89
C LYS A 80 -1.24 16.12 0.37
N ARG A 81 -0.75 14.99 -0.17
CA ARG A 81 -0.58 14.80 -1.61
C ARG A 81 -1.79 14.14 -2.27
N TYR A 82 -2.53 13.33 -1.53
CA TYR A 82 -3.64 12.52 -2.03
C TYR A 82 -4.82 12.53 -1.05
N GLY A 83 -5.41 13.69 -0.78
CA GLY A 83 -6.50 13.83 0.20
C GLY A 83 -7.69 12.86 0.03
N GLY A 84 -7.95 12.35 -1.18
CA GLY A 84 -8.96 11.34 -1.41
C GLY A 84 -8.69 9.96 -0.77
N VAL A 85 -7.46 9.67 -0.32
CA VAL A 85 -7.11 8.38 0.30
C VAL A 85 -7.82 8.13 1.63
N ILE A 86 -8.32 9.18 2.27
CA ILE A 86 -9.09 9.11 3.52
C ILE A 86 -10.47 8.43 3.32
N HIS A 87 -11.02 8.48 2.11
CA HIS A 87 -12.35 7.93 1.82
C HIS A 87 -12.29 6.44 1.43
N ILE A 88 -11.10 5.86 1.37
CA ILE A 88 -10.95 4.45 1.01
C ILE A 88 -11.45 3.60 2.17
N ARG A 89 -12.63 3.00 2.02
CA ARG A 89 -13.11 1.98 2.95
C ARG A 89 -12.43 0.65 2.69
N ASP A 90 -12.05 -0.03 3.77
CA ASP A 90 -11.75 -1.47 3.76
C ASP A 90 -13.06 -2.22 3.40
N HIS A 91 -12.96 -3.34 2.70
CA HIS A 91 -14.10 -4.05 2.13
C HIS A 91 -14.50 -5.26 2.98
#